data_AF-A0A2E1XJA1-F1
#
_entry.id   AF-A0A2E1XJA1-F1
#
_cell.length_a   1.000
_cell.length_b   1.000
_cell.length_c   1.000
_cell.angle_alpha   90.00
_cell.angle_beta   90.00
_cell.angle_gamma   90.00
#
_symmetry.space_group_name_H-M   'P 1'
#
loop_
_entity.id
_entity.type
_entity.pdbx_description
1 polymer ?
#
loop_
_entity_poly.entity_id
_entity_poly.type
_entity_poly.pdbx_seq_one_letter_code
_entity_poly.pdbx_strand_id
1 'polypeptide(L)'
;MGAWCMFSALLAIAFLWPDPPPVDEELSGKAHTGVYISLFETSLFEPCDSDERWWLDAREEVNQEFADRYWALRAQFEKQSGVALDDGSPHFLLMGSGIVSETGEHGHMGQYNRQFALTSFTEFRLATPDEAERCLTSGFFDDLRYN
;
A
#
# COMPACT_ATOMS: atom_id res chain seq x y z
N MET A 1 37.27 -42.05 -29.34
CA MET A 1 36.34 -41.75 -28.22
C MET A 1 36.63 -40.32 -27.77
N GLY A 2 35.90 -39.35 -28.32
CA GLY A 2 36.11 -37.93 -28.06
C GLY A 2 35.01 -37.40 -27.13
N ALA A 3 35.42 -36.91 -25.96
CA ALA A 3 34.53 -36.25 -25.01
C ALA A 3 34.33 -34.79 -25.45
N TRP A 4 33.11 -34.46 -25.87
CA TRP A 4 32.69 -33.08 -26.08
C TRP A 4 32.08 -32.57 -24.77
N CYS A 5 32.83 -31.70 -24.09
CA CYS A 5 32.32 -30.90 -22.98
C CYS A 5 31.35 -29.84 -23.53
N MET A 6 30.05 -30.07 -23.40
CA MET A 6 29.04 -29.00 -23.49
C MET A 6 29.01 -28.25 -22.16
N PHE A 7 29.80 -27.19 -22.03
CA PHE A 7 29.52 -26.10 -21.09
C PHE A 7 28.81 -25.00 -21.88
N SER A 8 27.50 -25.15 -22.06
CA SER A 8 26.67 -24.04 -22.56
C SER A 8 26.31 -23.15 -21.37
N ALA A 9 26.65 -21.88 -21.53
CA ALA A 9 26.52 -20.81 -20.56
C ALA A 9 25.08 -20.64 -20.09
N LEU A 10 24.90 -20.69 -18.76
CA LEU A 10 23.79 -20.03 -18.09
C LEU A 10 24.05 -18.52 -18.17
N LEU A 11 23.56 -17.87 -19.23
CA LEU A 11 23.33 -16.43 -19.21
C LEU A 11 22.24 -16.20 -18.15
N ALA A 12 22.65 -15.76 -16.97
CA ALA A 12 21.76 -15.18 -15.99
C ALA A 12 21.16 -13.92 -16.63
N ILE A 13 19.94 -14.06 -17.14
CA ILE A 13 19.04 -12.92 -17.31
C ILE A 13 18.74 -12.47 -15.88
N ALA A 14 19.56 -11.56 -15.34
CA ALA A 14 19.15 -10.72 -14.24
C ALA A 14 17.96 -9.93 -14.80
N PHE A 15 16.76 -10.42 -14.49
CA PHE A 15 15.50 -9.81 -14.88
C PHE A 15 15.54 -8.34 -14.46
N LEU A 16 15.12 -7.47 -15.39
CA LEU A 16 14.98 -6.02 -15.27
C LEU A 16 13.91 -5.63 -14.23
N TRP A 17 14.03 -6.13 -13.00
CA TRP A 17 13.27 -5.60 -11.88
C TRP A 17 14.13 -4.49 -11.27
N PRO A 18 13.62 -3.25 -11.14
CA PRO A 18 14.35 -2.22 -10.43
C PRO A 18 14.67 -2.72 -9.02
N ASP A 19 15.87 -2.44 -8.52
CA ASP A 19 16.20 -2.76 -7.14
C ASP A 19 15.13 -2.15 -6.21
N PRO A 20 14.72 -2.83 -5.13
CA PRO A 20 13.76 -2.26 -4.21
C PRO A 20 14.30 -0.92 -3.67
N PRO A 21 13.42 0.07 -3.40
CA PRO A 21 13.86 1.35 -2.88
C PRO A 21 14.60 1.16 -1.54
N PRO A 22 15.58 2.03 -1.21
CA PRO A 22 16.28 1.97 0.07
C PRO A 22 15.30 1.95 1.24
N VAL A 23 15.62 1.16 2.26
CA VAL A 23 14.79 1.02 3.47
C VAL A 23 15.09 2.17 4.43
N ASP A 24 14.04 2.81 4.94
CA ASP A 24 14.13 3.72 6.07
C ASP A 24 14.16 2.91 7.37
N GLU A 25 15.36 2.73 7.92
CA GLU A 25 15.60 1.98 9.16
C GLU A 25 14.99 2.67 10.40
N GLU A 26 14.72 3.97 10.35
CA GLU A 26 14.10 4.68 11.47
C GLU A 26 12.61 4.38 11.53
N LEU A 27 11.93 4.33 10.40
CA LEU A 27 10.48 4.09 10.33
C LEU A 27 10.13 2.60 10.27
N SER A 28 11.03 1.76 9.75
CA SER A 28 10.79 0.32 9.59
C SER A 28 10.65 -0.40 10.92
N GLY A 29 9.71 -1.35 10.98
CA GLY A 29 9.39 -2.13 12.17
C GLY A 29 8.59 -1.39 13.24
N LYS A 30 8.44 -0.06 13.15
CA LYS A 30 7.54 0.71 14.01
C LYS A 30 6.08 0.54 13.57
N ALA A 31 5.17 0.65 14.54
CA ALA A 31 3.74 0.70 14.24
C ALA A 31 3.35 2.12 13.84
N HIS A 32 2.64 2.23 12.73
CA HIS A 32 2.11 3.47 12.16
C HIS A 32 0.59 3.39 12.18
N THR A 33 -0.06 4.46 12.65
CA THR A 33 -1.51 4.62 12.57
C THR A 33 -1.83 5.60 11.46
N GLY A 34 -2.72 5.23 10.55
CA GLY A 34 -3.05 6.06 9.40
C GLY A 34 -4.34 5.67 8.72
N VAL A 35 -4.70 6.44 7.70
CA VAL A 35 -5.85 6.15 6.85
C VAL A 35 -5.37 5.42 5.60
N TYR A 36 -5.98 4.27 5.34
CA TYR A 36 -5.80 3.49 4.12
C TYR A 36 -6.97 3.70 3.17
N ILE A 37 -6.66 3.92 1.89
CA ILE A 37 -7.61 4.06 0.79
C ILE A 37 -7.15 3.19 -0.38
N SER A 38 -8.06 2.38 -0.91
CA SER A 38 -7.82 1.56 -2.10
C SER A 38 -8.65 2.10 -3.28
N LEU A 39 -8.00 2.47 -4.39
CA LEU A 39 -8.63 2.79 -5.68
C LEU A 39 -8.14 1.80 -6.75
N PHE A 40 -8.66 1.92 -7.98
CA PHE A 40 -8.45 0.98 -9.10
C PHE A 40 -7.00 0.52 -9.31
N GLU A 41 -6.00 1.39 -9.08
CA GLU A 41 -4.56 1.04 -9.18
C GLU A 41 -3.71 1.67 -8.06
N THR A 42 -4.35 2.09 -6.96
CA THR A 42 -3.67 2.82 -5.89
C THR A 42 -4.04 2.26 -4.54
N SER A 43 -3.04 2.04 -3.70
CA SER A 43 -3.18 1.68 -2.29
C SER A 43 -2.50 2.76 -1.46
N LEU A 44 -3.23 3.82 -1.13
CA LEU A 44 -2.73 4.97 -0.39
C LEU A 44 -2.82 4.70 1.11
N PHE A 45 -1.75 5.02 1.83
CA PHE A 45 -1.72 5.11 3.28
C PHE A 45 -1.15 6.46 3.70
N GLU A 46 -1.89 7.19 4.53
CA GLU A 46 -1.43 8.45 5.15
C GLU A 46 -1.30 8.26 6.66
N PRO A 47 -0.08 8.22 7.22
CA PRO A 47 0.12 8.21 8.67
C PRO A 47 -0.47 9.48 9.29
N CYS A 48 -1.16 9.34 10.43
CA CYS A 48 -1.83 10.47 11.09
C CYS A 48 -0.86 11.53 11.66
N ASP A 49 0.40 11.18 11.85
CA ASP A 49 1.48 12.02 12.36
C ASP A 49 2.44 12.52 11.27
N SER A 50 2.05 12.37 10.00
CA SER A 50 2.82 12.78 8.83
C SER A 50 1.93 13.51 7.82
N ASP A 51 2.53 14.37 7.00
CA ASP A 51 1.95 14.93 5.78
C ASP A 51 2.34 14.14 4.52
N GLU A 52 3.05 13.02 4.70
CA GLU A 52 3.49 12.16 3.62
C GLU A 52 2.41 11.15 3.19
N ARG A 53 2.43 10.82 1.90
CA ARG A 53 1.62 9.77 1.30
C ARG A 53 2.47 8.55 1.02
N TRP A 54 2.06 7.41 1.56
CA TRP A 54 2.78 6.16 1.41
C TRP A 54 1.99 5.21 0.51
N TRP A 55 2.68 4.53 -0.38
CA TRP A 55 2.11 3.42 -1.14
C TRP A 55 2.10 2.17 -0.28
N LEU A 56 0.93 1.71 0.14
CA LEU A 56 0.78 0.49 0.92
C LEU A 56 0.90 -0.73 0.01
N ASP A 57 2.00 -1.47 0.13
CA ASP A 57 2.12 -2.80 -0.47
C ASP A 57 1.60 -3.84 0.54
N ALA A 58 0.33 -4.19 0.36
CA ALA A 58 -0.36 -5.22 1.12
C ALA A 58 -0.97 -6.28 0.20
N ARG A 59 -0.28 -6.58 -0.91
CA ARG A 59 -0.69 -7.64 -1.85
C ARG A 59 -0.90 -8.96 -1.13
N GLU A 60 -1.74 -9.82 -1.69
CA GLU A 60 -2.12 -11.11 -1.10
C GLU A 60 -0.90 -11.99 -0.80
N GLU A 61 0.14 -11.92 -1.64
CA GLU A 61 1.41 -12.63 -1.44
C GLU A 61 2.23 -12.10 -0.26
N VAL A 62 1.94 -10.88 0.20
CA VAL A 62 2.59 -10.20 1.33
C VAL A 62 1.78 -10.41 2.61
N ASN A 63 0.45 -10.30 2.55
CA ASN A 63 -0.42 -10.40 3.73
C ASN A 63 -1.87 -10.83 3.40
N GLN A 64 -2.12 -12.15 3.33
CA GLN A 64 -3.45 -12.72 3.10
C GLN A 64 -4.50 -12.25 4.11
N GLU A 65 -4.14 -12.16 5.40
CA GLU A 65 -5.07 -11.76 6.45
C GLU A 65 -5.60 -10.35 6.23
N PHE A 66 -4.72 -9.43 5.80
CA PHE A 66 -5.10 -8.08 5.42
C PHE A 66 -6.06 -8.08 4.23
N ALA A 67 -5.76 -8.86 3.18
CA ALA A 67 -6.59 -8.96 1.99
C ALA A 67 -8.02 -9.47 2.32
N ASP A 68 -8.12 -10.55 3.10
CA ASP A 68 -9.40 -11.11 3.54
C ASP A 68 -10.21 -10.08 4.35
N ARG A 69 -9.54 -9.37 5.25
CA ARG A 69 -10.17 -8.34 6.08
C ARG A 69 -10.63 -7.14 5.25
N TYR A 70 -9.85 -6.73 4.26
CA TYR A 70 -10.17 -5.65 3.33
C TYR A 70 -11.45 -5.98 2.56
N TRP A 71 -11.53 -7.14 1.92
CA TRP A 71 -12.70 -7.53 1.15
C TRP A 71 -13.96 -7.66 2.02
N ALA A 72 -13.82 -8.18 3.25
CA ALA A 72 -14.93 -8.25 4.19
C ALA A 72 -15.46 -6.87 4.60
N LEU A 73 -14.57 -5.93 4.94
CA LEU A 73 -14.95 -4.57 5.33
C LEU A 73 -15.52 -3.78 4.15
N ARG A 74 -14.95 -3.96 2.95
CA ARG A 74 -15.46 -3.36 1.71
C ARG A 74 -16.89 -3.79 1.45
N ALA A 75 -17.17 -5.10 1.48
CA ALA A 75 -18.51 -5.64 1.28
C ALA A 75 -19.49 -5.18 2.38
N GLN A 76 -19.01 -5.05 3.62
CA GLN A 76 -19.80 -4.47 4.71
C GLN A 76 -20.19 -3.03 4.42
N PHE A 77 -19.25 -2.20 3.96
CA PHE A 77 -19.52 -0.81 3.64
C PHE A 77 -20.54 -0.68 2.49
N GLU A 78 -20.34 -1.40 1.38
CA GLU A 78 -21.27 -1.43 0.24
C GLU A 78 -22.70 -1.78 0.67
N LYS A 79 -22.83 -2.78 1.55
CA LYS A 79 -24.12 -3.19 2.11
C LYS A 79 -24.76 -2.12 3.00
N GLN A 80 -23.96 -1.37 3.76
CA GLN A 80 -24.44 -0.35 4.70
C GLN A 80 -24.78 0.97 4.01
N SER A 81 -23.97 1.38 3.04
CA SER A 81 -24.15 2.63 2.29
C SER A 81 -25.21 2.51 1.19
N GLY A 82 -25.41 1.30 0.65
CA GLY A 82 -26.25 1.09 -0.53
C GLY A 82 -25.63 1.65 -1.81
N VAL A 83 -24.35 2.03 -1.78
CA VAL A 83 -23.58 2.62 -2.88
C VAL A 83 -22.56 1.60 -3.37
N ALA A 84 -22.55 1.33 -4.67
CA ALA A 84 -21.47 0.59 -5.32
C ALA A 84 -20.22 1.47 -5.32
N LEU A 85 -19.06 0.93 -4.93
CA LEU A 85 -17.81 1.69 -4.74
C LEU A 85 -17.18 2.20 -6.03
N ASP A 86 -17.88 2.07 -7.15
CA ASP A 86 -17.50 2.58 -8.46
C ASP A 86 -17.28 4.12 -8.40
N ASP A 87 -17.95 4.81 -7.47
CA ASP A 87 -17.98 6.28 -7.35
C ASP A 87 -17.19 6.84 -6.13
N GLY A 88 -16.57 5.99 -5.33
CA GLY A 88 -15.76 6.46 -4.20
C GLY A 88 -15.40 5.35 -3.21
N SER A 89 -14.14 5.29 -2.80
CA SER A 89 -13.65 4.25 -1.91
C SER A 89 -13.79 4.62 -0.43
N PRO A 90 -14.15 3.66 0.44
CA PRO A 90 -14.23 3.90 1.88
C PRO A 90 -12.84 4.18 2.45
N HIS A 91 -12.81 4.97 3.52
CA HIS A 91 -11.61 5.20 4.31
C HIS A 91 -11.51 4.14 5.40
N PHE A 92 -10.33 3.54 5.53
CA PHE A 92 -10.06 2.55 6.57
C PHE A 92 -9.02 3.11 7.55
N LEU A 93 -9.24 2.91 8.85
CA LEU A 93 -8.17 3.12 9.81
C LEU A 93 -7.31 1.86 9.85
N LEU A 94 -6.00 2.04 9.73
CA LEU A 94 -4.99 0.99 9.82
C LEU A 94 -3.97 1.36 10.91
N MET A 95 -3.71 0.41 11.82
CA MET A 95 -2.55 0.45 12.70
C MET A 95 -1.68 -0.77 12.42
N GLY A 96 -0.53 -0.56 11.78
CA GLY A 96 0.32 -1.66 11.33
C GLY A 96 1.80 -1.33 11.28
N SER A 97 2.63 -2.36 11.20
CA SER A 97 4.08 -2.28 11.11
C SER A 97 4.61 -3.07 9.93
N GLY A 98 5.77 -2.68 9.44
CA GLY A 98 6.32 -3.24 8.21
C GLY A 98 7.62 -2.55 7.80
N ILE A 99 7.98 -2.72 6.53
CA ILE A 99 9.17 -2.10 5.94
C ILE A 99 8.74 -0.81 5.25
N VAL A 100 9.34 0.31 5.65
CA VAL A 100 9.10 1.63 5.05
C VAL A 100 10.33 1.99 4.22
N SER A 101 10.14 2.46 3.00
CA SER A 101 11.24 2.94 2.16
C SER A 101 11.56 4.41 2.40
N GLU A 102 12.78 4.83 2.06
CA GLU A 102 13.20 6.23 2.06
C GLU A 102 12.50 7.05 0.97
N THR A 103 12.10 6.37 -0.13
CA THR A 103 11.42 6.98 -1.28
C THR A 103 10.31 6.08 -1.80
N GLY A 104 9.23 6.66 -2.29
CA GLY A 104 8.14 5.91 -2.92
C GLY A 104 8.47 5.56 -4.37
N GLU A 105 8.12 4.35 -4.80
CA GLU A 105 8.19 3.96 -6.20
C GLU A 105 6.96 3.11 -6.60
N HIS A 106 6.49 3.28 -7.84
CA HIS A 106 5.42 2.55 -8.54
C HIS A 106 3.99 2.53 -7.96
N GLY A 107 3.32 3.69 -8.03
CA GLY A 107 1.90 3.81 -8.37
C GLY A 107 1.65 5.10 -9.16
N HIS A 108 0.56 5.16 -9.94
CA HIS A 108 0.25 6.16 -11.00
C HIS A 108 1.04 7.49 -10.88
N MET A 109 2.19 7.58 -11.55
CA MET A 109 2.98 8.81 -11.75
C MET A 109 3.74 9.40 -10.53
N GLY A 110 4.16 8.61 -9.54
CA GLY A 110 5.08 9.09 -8.49
C GLY A 110 4.40 9.96 -7.42
N GLN A 111 3.14 9.66 -7.11
CA GLN A 111 2.33 10.41 -6.14
C GLN A 111 2.69 10.12 -4.67
N TYR A 112 3.56 9.15 -4.40
CA TYR A 112 3.88 8.71 -3.04
C TYR A 112 5.28 9.14 -2.61
N ASN A 113 5.38 9.62 -1.38
CA ASN A 113 6.62 9.94 -0.70
C ASN A 113 7.40 8.67 -0.34
N ARG A 114 6.69 7.57 0.01
CA ARG A 114 7.29 6.30 0.47
C ARG A 114 6.51 5.10 -0.03
N GLN A 115 7.10 3.92 0.09
CA GLN A 115 6.44 2.62 0.02
C GLN A 115 6.41 2.02 1.42
N PHE A 116 5.31 1.37 1.78
CA PHE A 116 5.10 0.71 3.05
C PHE A 116 4.65 -0.74 2.82
N ALA A 117 5.58 -1.68 2.94
CA ALA A 117 5.29 -3.11 2.84
C ALA A 117 4.79 -3.62 4.20
N LEU A 118 3.49 -3.87 4.29
CA LEU A 118 2.81 -4.20 5.55
C LEU A 118 3.10 -5.63 5.99
N THR A 119 3.82 -5.79 7.10
CA THR A 119 4.16 -7.12 7.64
C THR A 119 3.14 -7.60 8.67
N SER A 120 2.63 -6.70 9.52
CA SER A 120 1.59 -7.05 10.50
C SER A 120 0.71 -5.84 10.82
N PHE A 121 -0.51 -6.10 11.28
CA PHE A 121 -1.42 -5.07 11.74
C PHE A 121 -2.14 -5.51 13.01
N THR A 122 -2.56 -4.54 13.80
CA THR A 122 -3.31 -4.75 15.05
C THR A 122 -4.72 -4.18 14.97
N GLU A 123 -4.94 -3.22 14.08
CA GLU A 123 -6.25 -2.64 13.83
C GLU A 123 -6.44 -2.42 12.33
N PHE A 124 -7.56 -2.91 11.81
CA PHE A 124 -8.02 -2.60 10.45
C PHE A 124 -9.54 -2.63 10.39
N ARG A 125 -10.13 -1.45 10.14
CA ARG A 125 -11.58 -1.21 10.18
C ARG A 125 -11.95 0.02 9.35
N LEU A 126 -13.25 0.25 9.16
CA LEU A 126 -13.75 1.52 8.64
C LEU A 126 -13.34 2.67 9.57
N ALA A 127 -12.83 3.75 8.99
CA ALA A 127 -12.56 4.99 9.69
C ALA A 127 -13.87 5.75 9.92
N THR A 128 -13.97 6.42 11.07
CA THR A 128 -14.99 7.46 11.27
C THR A 128 -14.62 8.72 10.48
N PRO A 129 -15.58 9.62 10.18
CA PRO A 129 -15.28 10.89 9.51
C PRO A 129 -14.19 11.71 10.22
N ASP A 130 -14.26 11.84 11.55
CA ASP A 130 -13.29 12.59 12.35
C ASP A 130 -11.89 11.97 12.37
N GLU A 131 -11.79 10.65 12.25
CA GLU A 131 -10.50 9.96 12.11
C GLU A 131 -9.93 10.16 10.71
N ALA A 132 -10.77 10.06 9.68
CA ALA A 132 -10.37 10.33 8.31
C ALA A 132 -9.86 11.75 8.13
N GLU A 133 -10.61 12.75 8.60
CA GLU A 133 -10.24 14.17 8.52
C GLU A 133 -8.93 14.48 9.26
N ARG A 134 -8.68 13.83 10.39
CA ARG A 134 -7.48 14.06 11.19
C ARG A 134 -6.21 13.56 10.50
N CYS A 135 -6.29 12.44 9.80
CA CYS A 135 -5.11 11.81 9.21
C CYS A 135 -4.92 12.19 7.73
N LEU A 136 -5.98 12.56 7.02
CA LEU A 136 -5.92 13.00 5.62
C LEU A 136 -5.52 14.47 5.52
N THR A 137 -4.25 14.76 5.79
CA THR A 137 -3.72 16.12 5.82
C THR A 137 -3.19 16.59 4.46
N SER A 138 -3.00 15.67 3.51
CA SER A 138 -2.30 15.94 2.24
C SER A 138 -3.11 16.73 1.20
N GLY A 139 -4.40 16.99 1.43
CA GLY A 139 -5.29 17.67 0.47
C GLY A 139 -5.63 16.86 -0.78
N PHE A 140 -5.20 15.60 -0.89
CA PHE A 140 -5.37 14.75 -2.07
C PHE A 140 -6.82 14.63 -2.60
N PHE A 141 -7.81 14.62 -1.70
CA PHE A 141 -9.21 14.52 -2.11
C PHE A 141 -9.82 15.83 -2.63
N ASP A 142 -9.22 16.97 -2.31
CA ASP A 142 -9.61 18.23 -2.96
C ASP A 142 -9.22 18.19 -4.45
N ASP A 143 -8.12 17.53 -4.80
CA ASP A 143 -7.69 17.35 -6.20
C ASP A 143 -8.52 16.31 -6.96
N LEU A 144 -9.04 15.28 -6.29
CA LEU A 144 -9.91 14.25 -6.91
C LEU A 144 -11.35 14.73 -7.15
N ARG A 145 -11.80 15.81 -6.50
CA ARG A 145 -13.16 16.36 -6.69
C ARG A 145 -13.33 17.19 -7.98
N TYR A 146 -12.26 17.42 -8.75
CA TYR A 146 -12.27 18.30 -9.94
C TYR A 146 -11.95 17.61 -11.27
N ASN A 147 -12.00 16.27 -11.36
CA ASN A 147 -11.87 15.55 -12.64
C ASN A 147 -13.09 14.71 -12.96
#